data_AF-A0A936WU29-F1
#
_entry.id   AF-A0A936WU29-F1
#
_cell.length_a   1.000
_cell.length_b   1.000
_cell.length_c   1.000
_cell.angle_alpha   90.00
_cell.angle_beta   90.00
_cell.angle_gamma   90.00
#
_symmetry.space_group_name_H-M   'P 1'
#
loop_
_entity.id
_entity.type
_entity.pdbx_description
1 polymer ?
#
loop_
_entity_poly.entity_id
_entity_poly.type
_entity_poly.pdbx_seq_one_letter_code
_entity_poly.pdbx_strand_id
1 'polypeptide(L)'
;MTFHTHSDTEVILQAYQFWGKESFKRFNGMYALAILDKKKAQVILARDHAGIKPLYYSLHGDSIYFASELRAFKQFDFGKLMRTGRLTSLAFGHIPEPVTILEGVQPLEKGT
;
A
#
# COMPACT_ATOMS: atom_id res chain seq x y z
N MET A 1 -21.49 15.77 7.81
CA MET A 1 -20.22 15.86 7.07
C MET A 1 -20.36 16.96 6.05
N THR A 2 -19.40 17.87 6.00
CA THR A 2 -19.32 18.90 4.97
C THR A 2 -18.07 18.61 4.14
N PHE A 3 -18.20 18.60 2.82
CA PHE A 3 -17.09 18.41 1.89
C PHE A 3 -16.63 19.77 1.33
N HIS A 4 -15.33 19.94 1.19
CA HIS A 4 -14.68 21.16 0.69
C HIS A 4 -14.07 20.98 -0.70
N THR A 5 -13.89 19.74 -1.14
CA THR A 5 -13.32 19.35 -2.43
C THR A 5 -14.20 18.29 -3.10
N HIS A 6 -13.83 17.88 -4.31
CA HIS A 6 -14.45 16.78 -5.04
C HIS A 6 -13.51 15.57 -5.18
N SER A 7 -12.49 15.45 -4.32
CA SER A 7 -11.53 14.36 -4.37
C SER A 7 -11.99 13.16 -3.54
N ASP A 8 -11.77 11.95 -4.08
CA ASP A 8 -11.94 10.69 -3.35
C ASP A 8 -11.16 10.67 -2.03
N THR A 9 -10.02 11.37 -1.97
CA THR A 9 -9.18 11.50 -0.77
C THR A 9 -9.95 12.12 0.40
N GLU A 10 -10.79 13.12 0.13
CA GLU A 10 -11.57 13.77 1.19
C GLU A 10 -12.69 12.84 1.69
N VAL A 11 -13.33 12.09 0.80
CA VAL A 11 -14.32 11.06 1.16
C VAL A 11 -13.69 10.02 2.09
N ILE A 12 -12.50 9.52 1.74
CA ILE A 12 -11.74 8.57 2.56
C ILE A 12 -11.42 9.16 3.93
N LEU A 13 -10.90 10.39 3.97
CA LEU A 13 -10.46 11.01 5.22
C LEU A 13 -11.64 11.32 6.15
N GLN A 14 -12.74 11.84 5.61
CA GLN A 14 -13.96 12.10 6.38
C GLN A 14 -14.54 10.78 6.91
N ALA A 15 -14.65 9.76 6.06
CA ALA A 15 -15.14 8.44 6.46
C ALA A 15 -14.28 7.81 7.56
N TYR A 16 -12.95 7.89 7.47
CA TYR A 16 -12.05 7.43 8.52
C TYR A 16 -12.20 8.23 9.83
N GLN A 17 -12.40 9.55 9.76
CA GLN A 17 -12.66 10.36 10.95
C GLN A 17 -13.95 9.96 11.69
N PHE A 18 -14.98 9.56 10.94
CA PHE A 18 -16.29 9.24 11.51
C PHE A 18 -16.45 7.77 11.91
N TRP A 19 -15.96 6.83 11.10
CA TRP A 19 -16.09 5.38 11.35
C TRP A 19 -14.78 4.68 11.74
N GLY A 20 -13.64 5.39 11.74
CA GLY A 20 -12.34 4.76 11.98
C GLY A 20 -12.01 3.71 10.91
N LYS A 21 -11.30 2.64 11.30
CA LYS A 21 -10.92 1.55 10.38
C LYS A 21 -12.12 0.81 9.76
N GLU A 22 -13.29 0.88 10.38
CA GLU A 22 -14.52 0.28 9.81
C GLU A 22 -14.99 0.99 8.53
N SER A 23 -14.46 2.17 8.20
CA SER A 23 -14.71 2.83 6.93
C SER A 23 -14.23 1.99 5.73
N PHE A 24 -13.12 1.24 5.86
CA PHE A 24 -12.53 0.49 4.75
C PHE A 24 -13.46 -0.61 4.21
N LYS A 25 -14.27 -1.21 5.08
CA LYS A 25 -15.30 -2.20 4.70
C LYS A 25 -16.45 -1.59 3.88
N ARG A 26 -16.60 -0.26 3.91
CA ARG A 26 -17.65 0.48 3.20
C ARG A 26 -17.19 1.01 1.85
N PHE A 27 -15.88 1.06 1.60
CA PHE A 27 -15.34 1.56 0.34
C PHE A 27 -15.50 0.51 -0.75
N ASN A 28 -16.17 0.90 -1.83
CA ASN A 28 -16.26 0.11 -3.04
C ASN A 28 -15.57 0.85 -4.19
N GLY A 29 -14.40 0.38 -4.60
CA GLY A 29 -13.58 1.01 -5.63
C GLY A 29 -12.14 0.53 -5.58
N MET A 30 -11.32 1.11 -6.46
CA MET A 30 -9.87 0.84 -6.52
C MET A 30 -9.10 1.85 -5.67
N TYR A 31 -8.31 1.39 -4.72
CA TYR A 31 -7.52 2.26 -3.84
C TYR A 31 -6.31 1.56 -3.25
N ALA A 32 -5.24 2.33 -3.09
CA ALA A 32 -4.07 2.00 -2.29
C ALA A 32 -3.71 3.29 -1.56
N LEU A 33 -3.82 3.32 -0.23
CA LEU A 33 -3.74 4.55 0.55
C LEU A 33 -2.91 4.39 1.81
N ALA A 34 -2.45 5.52 2.33
CA ALA A 34 -1.78 5.64 3.62
C ALA A 34 -2.42 6.75 4.45
N ILE A 35 -2.79 6.48 5.69
CA ILE A 35 -3.29 7.46 6.66
C ILE A 35 -2.29 7.59 7.80
N LEU A 36 -1.76 8.79 8.01
CA LEU A 36 -1.00 9.13 9.20
C LEU A 36 -1.94 9.68 10.27
N ASP A 37 -2.24 8.87 11.27
CA ASP A 37 -3.02 9.28 12.43
C ASP A 37 -2.06 9.79 13.53
N LYS A 38 -1.80 11.10 13.51
CA LYS A 38 -0.89 11.76 14.46
C LYS A 38 -1.37 11.68 15.90
N LYS A 39 -2.69 11.59 16.15
CA LYS A 39 -3.25 11.50 17.50
C LYS A 39 -2.97 10.14 18.13
N LYS A 40 -2.95 9.09 17.30
CA LYS A 40 -2.67 7.71 17.71
C LYS A 40 -1.25 7.25 17.41
N ALA A 41 -0.39 8.15 16.90
CA ALA A 41 0.99 7.86 16.51
C ALA A 41 1.13 6.60 15.62
N GLN A 42 0.23 6.43 14.63
CA GLN A 42 0.23 5.25 13.77
C GLN A 42 0.09 5.64 12.28
N VAL A 43 0.64 4.78 11.43
CA VAL A 43 0.39 4.79 9.98
C VAL A 43 -0.49 3.59 9.65
N ILE A 44 -1.54 3.83 8.87
CA ILE A 44 -2.43 2.80 8.35
C ILE A 44 -2.20 2.74 6.84
N LEU A 45 -1.79 1.58 6.35
CA LEU A 45 -1.82 1.27 4.93
C LEU A 45 -3.08 0.45 4.65
N ALA A 46 -3.82 0.79 3.61
CA ALA A 46 -5.00 0.02 3.21
C ALA A 46 -5.06 -0.17 1.70
N ARG A 47 -5.56 -1.33 1.27
CA ARG A 47 -5.63 -1.71 -0.14
C ARG A 47 -6.99 -2.29 -0.48
N ASP A 48 -7.48 -1.94 -1.67
CA ASP A 48 -8.79 -2.38 -2.13
C ASP A 48 -8.94 -3.90 -2.15
N HIS A 49 -10.19 -4.36 -1.99
CA HIS A 49 -10.54 -5.78 -1.91
C HIS A 49 -10.11 -6.59 -3.14
N ALA A 50 -10.11 -5.97 -4.32
CA ALA A 50 -9.72 -6.63 -5.56
C ALA A 50 -8.19 -6.60 -5.77
N GLY A 51 -7.46 -5.79 -5.02
CA GLY A 51 -6.02 -5.60 -5.17
C GLY A 51 -5.64 -4.85 -6.46
N ILE A 52 -6.54 -4.04 -7.02
CA ILE A 52 -6.35 -3.38 -8.32
C ILE A 52 -5.17 -2.42 -8.27
N LYS A 53 -5.05 -1.62 -7.19
CA LYS A 53 -3.92 -0.70 -7.04
C LYS A 53 -2.79 -1.38 -6.26
N PRO A 54 -1.56 -1.44 -6.79
CA PRO A 54 -0.43 -2.00 -6.07
C PRO A 54 -0.03 -1.12 -4.89
N LEU A 55 0.33 -1.75 -3.78
CA LEU A 55 0.95 -1.11 -2.62
C LEU A 55 1.97 -2.06 -2.04
N TYR A 56 3.21 -1.61 -1.96
CA TYR A 56 4.31 -2.37 -1.36
C TYR A 56 4.76 -1.65 -0.10
N TYR A 57 5.25 -2.41 0.86
CA TYR A 57 5.82 -1.87 2.09
C TYR A 57 7.08 -2.64 2.52
N SER A 58 7.90 -1.98 3.33
CA SER A 58 9.07 -2.55 3.99
C SER A 58 9.18 -1.96 5.39
N LEU A 59 9.54 -2.80 6.35
CA LEU A 59 9.85 -2.41 7.72
C LEU A 59 11.36 -2.51 7.90
N HIS A 60 12.01 -1.40 8.22
CA HIS A 60 13.45 -1.36 8.43
C HIS A 60 13.78 -0.52 9.67
N GLY A 61 14.21 -1.19 10.74
CA GLY A 61 14.34 -0.58 12.06
C GLY A 61 12.99 -0.01 12.53
N ASP A 62 13.01 1.25 12.98
CA ASP A 62 11.82 1.98 13.44
C ASP A 62 11.08 2.73 12.30
N SER A 63 11.45 2.47 11.05
CA SER A 63 10.88 3.15 9.89
C SER A 63 10.03 2.23 9.04
N ILE A 64 8.90 2.78 8.55
CA ILE A 64 8.06 2.16 7.53
C ILE A 64 8.26 2.87 6.20
N TYR A 65 8.52 2.10 5.16
CA TYR A 65 8.61 2.55 3.77
C TYR A 65 7.49 1.94 2.98
N PHE A 66 6.83 2.71 2.13
CA PHE A 66 5.77 2.21 1.27
C PHE A 66 5.74 2.96 -0.06
N ALA A 67 5.36 2.27 -1.13
CA ALA A 67 5.17 2.87 -2.45
C ALA A 67 4.25 2.00 -3.31
N SER A 68 3.66 2.61 -4.34
CA SER A 68 2.88 1.88 -5.35
C SER A 68 3.75 1.10 -6.34
N GLU A 69 5.07 1.31 -6.33
CA GLU A 69 6.01 0.67 -7.25
C GLU A 69 7.30 0.22 -6.56
N LEU A 70 7.77 -1.00 -6.88
CA LEU A 70 9.03 -1.53 -6.33
C LEU A 70 10.27 -0.71 -6.70
N ARG A 71 10.22 0.08 -7.79
CA ARG A 71 11.37 0.89 -8.22
C ARG A 71 11.71 1.99 -7.21
N ALA A 72 10.72 2.49 -6.47
CA ALA A 72 10.92 3.49 -5.43
C ALA A 72 11.85 2.99 -4.31
N PHE A 73 11.85 1.68 -4.04
CA PHE A 73 12.68 1.06 -3.03
C PHE A 73 14.15 0.91 -3.46
N LYS A 74 14.48 1.00 -4.76
CA LYS A 74 15.86 0.87 -5.25
C LYS A 74 16.79 2.00 -4.80
N GLN A 75 16.23 3.15 -4.40
CA GLN A 75 17.00 4.27 -3.88
C GLN A 75 17.54 4.02 -2.47
N PHE A 76 17.07 2.97 -1.82
CA PHE A 76 17.44 2.58 -0.47
C PHE A 76 18.07 1.19 -0.51
N ASP A 77 19.00 0.93 0.41
CA ASP A 77 19.70 -0.34 0.50
C ASP A 77 18.83 -1.38 1.25
N PHE A 78 17.64 -1.68 0.73
CA PHE A 78 16.69 -2.61 1.36
C PHE A 78 17.02 -4.10 1.16
N GLY A 79 18.07 -4.42 0.39
CA GLY A 79 18.54 -5.79 0.23
C GLY A 79 18.79 -6.21 -1.22
N LYS A 80 19.10 -7.49 -1.40
CA LYS A 80 19.50 -8.03 -2.70
C LYS A 80 18.30 -8.26 -3.62
N LEU A 81 18.52 -8.10 -4.91
CA LEU A 81 17.57 -8.51 -5.94
C LEU A 81 17.38 -10.04 -5.91
N MET A 82 16.16 -10.48 -5.65
CA MET A 82 15.81 -11.90 -5.65
C MET A 82 15.72 -12.44 -7.09
N ARG A 83 16.47 -13.51 -7.36
CA ARG A 83 16.55 -14.16 -8.69
C ARG A 83 15.19 -14.70 -9.15
N THR A 84 14.41 -15.25 -8.23
CA THR A 84 13.05 -15.78 -8.47
C THR A 84 12.11 -14.69 -8.95
N GLY A 85 12.04 -13.54 -8.28
CA GLY A 85 11.16 -12.44 -8.68
C GLY A 85 11.48 -11.87 -10.07
N ARG A 86 12.76 -11.86 -10.47
CA ARG A 86 13.16 -11.42 -11.82
C ARG A 86 12.64 -12.36 -12.91
N LEU A 87 12.78 -13.68 -12.71
CA LEU A 87 12.32 -14.68 -13.68
C LEU A 87 10.80 -14.65 -13.83
N THR A 88 10.06 -14.49 -12.73
CA THR A 88 8.60 -14.39 -12.77
C THR A 88 8.14 -13.12 -13.48
N SER A 89 8.79 -11.97 -13.23
CA SER A 89 8.46 -10.73 -13.94
C SER A 89 8.64 -10.82 -15.45
N LEU A 90 9.65 -11.58 -15.91
CA LEU A 90 9.92 -11.78 -17.32
C LEU A 90 8.91 -12.74 -17.96
N ALA A 91 8.48 -13.77 -17.21
CA ALA A 91 7.51 -14.76 -17.67
C ALA A 91 6.08 -14.18 -17.80
N PHE A 92 5.68 -13.26 -16.92
CA PHE A 92 4.29 -12.77 -16.85
C PHE A 92 4.11 -11.30 -17.25
N GLY A 93 5.20 -10.59 -17.59
CA GLY A 93 5.17 -9.14 -17.91
C GLY A 93 4.87 -8.23 -16.72
N HIS A 94 4.53 -8.80 -15.56
CA HIS A 94 4.30 -8.15 -14.28
C HIS A 94 4.71 -9.10 -13.16
N ILE A 95 4.76 -8.60 -11.92
CA ILE A 95 5.12 -9.42 -10.76
C ILE A 95 3.83 -9.89 -10.10
N PRO A 96 3.51 -11.20 -10.14
CA PRO A 96 2.31 -11.73 -9.50
C PRO A 96 2.50 -11.76 -7.99
N GLU A 97 1.45 -11.41 -7.25
CA GLU A 97 1.43 -11.57 -5.79
C GLU A 97 1.46 -13.07 -5.41
N PRO A 98 2.12 -13.45 -4.30
CA PRO A 98 2.84 -12.61 -3.33
C PRO A 98 4.35 -12.44 -3.67
N VAL A 99 4.76 -12.75 -4.89
CA VAL A 99 6.18 -12.72 -5.29
C VAL A 99 6.69 -11.28 -5.33
N THR A 100 7.94 -11.08 -4.92
CA THR A 100 8.60 -9.77 -4.94
C THR A 100 10.01 -9.94 -5.53
N ILE A 101 10.58 -8.86 -6.07
CA ILE A 101 11.94 -8.87 -6.65
C ILE A 101 12.96 -8.35 -5.63
N LEU A 102 12.54 -7.76 -4.51
CA LEU A 102 13.42 -7.14 -3.54
C LEU A 102 13.24 -7.84 -2.20
N GLU A 103 14.34 -8.35 -1.66
CA GLU A 103 14.39 -8.86 -0.29
C GLU A 103 13.91 -7.76 0.69
N GLY A 104 13.12 -8.13 1.70
CA GLY A 104 12.60 -7.18 2.69
C GLY A 104 11.47 -6.26 2.23
N VAL A 105 11.05 -6.30 0.96
CA VAL A 105 9.90 -5.54 0.43
C VAL A 105 8.76 -6.49 0.11
N GLN A 106 7.57 -6.24 0.66
CA GLN A 106 6.40 -7.10 0.52
C GLN A 106 5.21 -6.33 -0.10
N PRO A 107 4.41 -6.95 -0.99
CA PRO A 107 3.12 -6.38 -1.35
C PRO A 107 2.19 -6.40 -0.13
N LEU A 108 1.42 -5.34 0.07
CA LEU A 108 0.31 -5.34 1.02
C LEU A 108 -0.81 -6.21 0.44
N GLU A 109 -1.34 -7.13 1.26
CA GLU A 109 -2.41 -8.02 0.83
C GLU A 109 -3.66 -7.22 0.42
N LYS A 110 -4.36 -7.70 -0.62
CA LYS A 110 -5.63 -7.10 -1.05
C LYS A 110 -6.68 -7.20 0.05
N GLY A 111 -7.49 -6.16 0.21
CA GLY A 111 -8.55 -6.10 1.24
C GLY A 111 -8.06 -5.98 2.68
N THR A 112 -6.83 -5.49 2.89
CA THR A 112 -6.23 -5.20 4.21
C THR A 112 -6.41 -3.74 4.60
#